data_AF-A0A528E0U1-F1
#
_entry.id   AF-A0A528E0U1-F1
#
_cell.length_a   1.000
_cell.length_b   1.000
_cell.length_c   1.000
_cell.angle_alpha   90.00
_cell.angle_beta   90.00
_cell.angle_gamma   90.00
#
_symmetry.space_group_name_H-M   'P 1'
#
loop_
_entity.id
_entity.type
_entity.pdbx_description
1 polymer ?
#
loop_
_entity_poly.entity_id
_entity_poly.type
_entity_poly.pdbx_seq_one_letter_code
_entity_poly.pdbx_strand_id
1 'polypeptide(L)'
;MRRTDAPLALSVGDPSGVGPEIAIAAWQAGDSAGVPPFYLLADPALIEARAREVGATIAIMETSPGQAAHHFPRALPVVPLYARHLDSPGKPNPANAAGTIEAIDRAVADCLAGHAAAVVTCPIAKKPLYDAGFRFPGHTEYLAHLASRHTGAEVTPVMLLAGPELRTVPVTIHIALAEVPKVLTTELIVATGRITAADLKSRFGIARPRLAIAGLNPHAGEGGAMGSEDLSIVLPAVEALQAEGIDAVGPLPADTMFHPRARAGYDAALCMYHDQALIPAKTLAFDEAVNVTLGLPFVRTSPDHGTAFDIAGKGIARADSLIAALRLARRLADSDRHSAAA
;
A
#
# COMPACT_ATOMS: atom_id res chain seq x y z
N MET A 1 -24.45 6.66 9.76
CA MET A 1 -23.23 7.47 9.56
C MET A 1 -23.03 7.64 8.07
N ARG A 2 -22.78 8.86 7.56
CA ARG A 2 -22.30 8.96 6.17
C ARG A 2 -20.95 8.27 6.15
N ARG A 3 -20.64 7.50 5.11
CA ARG A 3 -19.37 6.75 5.02
C ARG A 3 -18.14 7.70 5.16
N THR A 4 -18.31 9.03 5.02
CA THR A 4 -17.26 10.08 5.14
C THR A 4 -16.69 10.17 6.54
N ASP A 5 -17.48 9.79 7.54
CA ASP A 5 -17.10 9.85 8.96
C ASP A 5 -16.56 8.50 9.44
N ALA A 6 -16.56 7.47 8.58
CA ALA A 6 -16.04 6.16 8.93
C ALA A 6 -14.52 6.26 9.17
N PRO A 7 -14.00 5.68 10.27
CA PRO A 7 -12.57 5.67 10.56
C PRO A 7 -11.79 4.81 9.55
N LEU A 8 -10.47 4.91 9.57
CA LEU A 8 -9.61 3.97 8.86
C LEU A 8 -9.41 2.70 9.69
N ALA A 9 -9.36 1.54 9.04
CA ALA A 9 -9.01 0.27 9.68
C ALA A 9 -7.50 0.08 9.59
N LEU A 10 -6.78 0.17 10.73
CA LEU A 10 -5.35 -0.09 10.79
C LEU A 10 -5.10 -1.51 11.31
N SER A 11 -4.49 -2.39 10.52
CA SER A 11 -4.00 -3.67 11.02
C SER A 11 -2.61 -3.50 11.63
N VAL A 12 -2.39 -4.11 12.81
CA VAL A 12 -1.13 -3.95 13.58
C VAL A 12 0.10 -4.56 12.91
N GLY A 13 -0.08 -5.42 11.93
CA GLY A 13 1.01 -6.10 11.22
C GLY A 13 1.58 -7.27 12.02
N ASP A 14 2.89 -7.48 11.93
CA ASP A 14 3.61 -8.41 12.80
C ASP A 14 3.79 -7.78 14.20
N PRO A 15 3.18 -8.34 15.26
CA PRO A 15 3.24 -7.76 16.60
C PRO A 15 4.63 -7.80 17.22
N SER A 16 5.56 -8.61 16.69
CA SER A 16 6.96 -8.62 17.12
C SER A 16 7.78 -7.48 16.48
N GLY A 17 7.24 -6.79 15.47
CA GLY A 17 7.88 -5.67 14.79
C GLY A 17 7.53 -4.31 15.37
N VAL A 18 7.84 -3.25 14.62
CA VAL A 18 7.59 -1.85 15.01
C VAL A 18 6.14 -1.41 14.85
N GLY A 19 5.28 -2.22 14.21
CA GLY A 19 3.87 -1.88 13.92
C GLY A 19 3.10 -1.32 15.12
N PRO A 20 3.15 -1.97 16.31
CA PRO A 20 2.57 -1.45 17.54
C PRO A 20 3.06 -0.05 17.95
N GLU A 21 4.37 0.19 17.99
CA GLU A 21 4.92 1.47 18.48
C GLU A 21 4.70 2.63 17.50
N ILE A 22 4.74 2.37 16.18
CA ILE A 22 4.44 3.42 15.20
C ILE A 22 2.95 3.77 15.16
N ALA A 23 2.05 2.82 15.46
CA ALA A 23 0.62 3.10 15.57
C ALA A 23 0.32 3.98 16.80
N ILE A 24 1.00 3.70 17.92
CA ILE A 24 0.96 4.53 19.13
C ILE A 24 1.45 5.95 18.82
N ALA A 25 2.63 6.08 18.21
CA ALA A 25 3.21 7.37 17.86
C ALA A 25 2.35 8.16 16.85
N ALA A 26 1.76 7.48 15.86
CA ALA A 26 0.85 8.10 14.90
C ALA A 26 -0.41 8.65 15.60
N TRP A 27 -0.99 7.92 16.54
CA TRP A 27 -2.12 8.42 17.33
C TRP A 27 -1.74 9.62 18.21
N GLN A 28 -0.60 9.58 18.90
CA GLN A 28 -0.12 10.69 19.72
C GLN A 28 0.15 11.96 18.89
N ALA A 29 0.65 11.81 17.66
CA ALA A 29 0.82 12.94 16.75
C ALA A 29 -0.53 13.58 16.37
N GLY A 30 -1.57 12.76 16.21
CA GLY A 30 -2.98 13.20 16.09
C GLY A 30 -3.19 14.32 15.08
N ASP A 31 -3.99 15.31 15.46
CA ASP A 31 -4.33 16.46 14.60
C ASP A 31 -3.11 17.30 14.21
N SER A 32 -2.07 17.36 15.05
CA SER A 32 -0.86 18.17 14.77
C SER A 32 -0.10 17.69 13.53
N ALA A 33 -0.21 16.40 13.22
CA ALA A 33 0.36 15.78 12.01
C ALA A 33 -0.70 15.50 10.92
N GLY A 34 -1.96 15.92 11.13
CA GLY A 34 -3.08 15.68 10.23
C GLY A 34 -3.49 14.20 10.16
N VAL A 35 -3.35 13.46 11.26
CA VAL A 35 -3.68 12.04 11.31
C VAL A 35 -5.20 11.87 11.37
N PRO A 36 -5.83 11.24 10.37
CA PRO A 36 -7.27 11.02 10.39
C PRO A 36 -7.67 9.97 11.44
N PRO A 37 -8.93 9.97 11.92
CA PRO A 37 -9.40 8.95 12.84
C PRO A 37 -9.25 7.54 12.28
N PHE A 38 -8.66 6.66 13.09
CA PHE A 38 -8.50 5.24 12.81
C PHE A 38 -8.80 4.38 14.04
N TYR A 39 -9.02 3.09 13.84
CA TYR A 39 -8.93 2.09 14.89
C TYR A 39 -7.84 1.08 14.58
N LEU A 40 -7.27 0.51 15.63
CA LEU A 40 -6.24 -0.51 15.51
C LEU A 40 -6.85 -1.89 15.77
N LEU A 41 -6.74 -2.79 14.78
CA LEU A 41 -7.02 -4.22 14.95
C LEU A 41 -5.78 -4.89 15.56
N ALA A 42 -5.81 -5.08 16.87
CA ALA A 42 -4.71 -5.60 17.68
C ALA A 42 -5.21 -6.28 18.97
N ASP A 43 -4.30 -6.94 19.67
CA ASP A 43 -4.49 -7.32 21.08
C ASP A 43 -4.25 -6.09 21.99
N PRO A 44 -5.25 -5.60 22.75
CA PRO A 44 -5.10 -4.44 23.62
C PRO A 44 -3.96 -4.57 24.64
N ALA A 45 -3.78 -5.78 25.21
CA ALA A 45 -2.75 -6.01 26.23
C ALA A 45 -1.34 -5.88 25.63
N LEU A 46 -1.17 -6.24 24.36
CA LEU A 46 0.09 -6.06 23.63
C LEU A 46 0.38 -4.58 23.36
N ILE A 47 -0.64 -3.79 23.01
CA ILE A 47 -0.47 -2.34 22.79
C ILE A 47 -0.12 -1.64 24.11
N GLU A 48 -0.75 -2.02 25.23
CA GLU A 48 -0.38 -1.52 26.55
C GLU A 48 1.06 -1.89 26.94
N ALA A 49 1.46 -3.14 26.71
CA ALA A 49 2.82 -3.60 26.98
C ALA A 49 3.84 -2.81 26.15
N ARG A 50 3.55 -2.63 24.85
CA ARG A 50 4.40 -1.82 23.96
C ARG A 50 4.51 -0.38 24.44
N ALA A 51 3.40 0.25 24.80
CA ALA A 51 3.39 1.62 25.28
C ALA A 51 4.29 1.80 26.51
N ARG A 52 4.24 0.85 27.46
CA ARG A 52 5.14 0.84 28.63
C ARG A 52 6.60 0.68 28.21
N GLU A 53 6.90 -0.23 27.29
CA GLU A 53 8.26 -0.52 26.84
C GLU A 53 8.93 0.71 26.18
N VAL A 54 8.17 1.44 25.34
CA VAL A 54 8.67 2.64 24.65
C VAL A 54 8.50 3.93 25.45
N GLY A 55 8.02 3.85 26.69
CA GLY A 55 7.81 5.01 27.56
C GLY A 55 6.67 5.95 27.13
N ALA A 56 5.72 5.47 26.32
CA ALA A 56 4.57 6.25 25.87
C ALA A 56 3.43 6.20 26.91
N THR A 57 2.94 7.37 27.32
CA THR A 57 1.70 7.48 28.10
C THR A 57 0.52 7.61 27.14
N ILE A 58 -0.32 6.57 27.07
CA ILE A 58 -1.52 6.55 26.23
C ILE A 58 -2.73 6.04 27.00
N ALA A 59 -3.91 6.54 26.63
CA ALA A 59 -5.17 5.90 26.98
C ALA A 59 -5.58 4.98 25.83
N ILE A 60 -5.92 3.74 26.14
CA ILE A 60 -6.48 2.78 25.18
C ILE A 60 -7.97 2.63 25.47
N MET A 61 -8.78 2.57 24.41
CA MET A 61 -10.21 2.29 24.49
C MET A 61 -10.52 1.09 23.61
N GLU A 62 -10.92 -0.02 24.24
CA GLU A 62 -11.52 -1.12 23.50
C GLU A 62 -12.86 -0.68 22.91
N THR A 63 -13.05 -0.88 21.60
CA THR A 63 -14.20 -0.34 20.87
C THR A 63 -14.66 -1.29 19.76
N SER A 64 -15.78 -0.93 19.13
CA SER A 64 -16.15 -1.41 17.79
C SER A 64 -15.70 -0.41 16.71
N PRO A 65 -15.59 -0.84 15.42
CA PRO A 65 -15.26 0.05 14.31
C PRO A 65 -16.15 1.30 14.24
N GLY A 66 -17.46 1.13 14.42
CA GLY A 66 -18.44 2.23 14.32
C GLY A 66 -18.34 3.30 15.40
N GLN A 67 -17.70 3.01 16.54
CA GLN A 67 -17.49 3.96 17.64
C GLN A 67 -16.07 4.55 17.68
N ALA A 68 -15.14 4.03 16.88
CA ALA A 68 -13.74 4.42 16.99
C ALA A 68 -13.49 5.91 16.76
N ALA A 69 -14.17 6.53 15.78
CA ALA A 69 -14.03 7.96 15.52
C ALA A 69 -14.45 8.84 16.72
N HIS A 70 -15.40 8.38 17.53
CA HIS A 70 -15.83 9.08 18.76
C HIS A 70 -14.80 8.99 19.90
N HIS A 71 -14.02 7.90 19.94
CA HIS A 71 -13.00 7.69 20.97
C HIS A 71 -11.64 8.29 20.61
N PHE A 72 -11.33 8.35 19.30
CA PHE A 72 -10.03 8.74 18.77
C PHE A 72 -9.40 10.00 19.38
N PRO A 73 -10.13 11.10 19.64
CA PRO A 73 -9.52 12.31 20.21
C PRO A 73 -9.05 12.17 21.67
N ARG A 74 -9.47 11.11 22.37
CA ARG A 74 -9.23 10.93 23.82
C ARG A 74 -8.43 9.68 24.16
N ALA A 75 -8.53 8.65 23.32
CA ALA A 75 -7.86 7.38 23.52
C ALA A 75 -7.61 6.70 22.16
N LEU A 76 -6.55 5.90 22.07
CA LEU A 76 -6.27 5.03 20.94
C LEU A 76 -7.39 3.97 20.86
N PRO A 77 -8.27 3.99 19.84
CA PRO A 77 -9.33 3.02 19.73
C PRO A 77 -8.75 1.69 19.25
N VAL A 78 -8.88 0.64 20.05
CA VAL A 78 -8.45 -0.72 19.72
C VAL A 78 -9.69 -1.59 19.52
N VAL A 79 -9.77 -2.26 18.38
CA VAL A 79 -10.76 -3.30 18.13
C VAL A 79 -10.08 -4.64 18.44
N PRO A 80 -10.44 -5.32 19.55
CA PRO A 80 -9.72 -6.50 19.99
C PRO A 80 -9.80 -7.64 18.98
N LEU A 81 -8.67 -8.32 18.77
CA LEU A 81 -8.60 -9.58 18.02
C LEU A 81 -9.15 -10.75 18.85
N TYR A 82 -9.74 -11.74 18.19
CA TYR A 82 -10.11 -13.00 18.83
C TYR A 82 -8.87 -13.87 19.08
N ALA A 83 -7.97 -13.94 18.09
CA ALA A 83 -6.67 -14.58 18.20
C ALA A 83 -5.67 -13.62 18.84
N ARG A 84 -5.34 -13.89 20.11
CA ARG A 84 -4.39 -13.09 20.89
C ARG A 84 -2.97 -13.18 20.33
N HIS A 85 -2.21 -12.12 20.55
CA HIS A 85 -0.80 -12.06 20.19
C HIS A 85 0.08 -12.30 21.41
N LEU A 86 1.15 -13.05 21.22
CA LEU A 86 2.26 -13.16 22.15
C LEU A 86 3.17 -11.94 21.97
N ASP A 87 3.46 -11.25 23.06
CA ASP A 87 4.37 -10.11 23.07
C ASP A 87 5.83 -10.58 23.06
N SER A 88 6.48 -10.41 21.91
CA SER A 88 7.88 -10.81 21.70
C SER A 88 8.62 -9.80 20.80
N PRO A 89 8.90 -8.57 21.30
CA PRO A 89 9.67 -7.55 20.58
C PRO A 89 10.91 -8.12 19.91
N GLY A 90 11.04 -7.90 18.61
CA GLY A 90 12.20 -8.30 17.80
C GLY A 90 12.35 -9.81 17.57
N LYS A 91 11.42 -10.62 18.07
CA LYS A 91 11.44 -12.09 17.97
C LYS A 91 10.15 -12.58 17.31
N PRO A 92 10.13 -12.71 15.97
CA PRO A 92 8.95 -13.11 15.22
C PRO A 92 8.45 -14.49 15.69
N ASN A 93 7.13 -14.63 15.86
CA ASN A 93 6.53 -15.84 16.42
C ASN A 93 5.37 -16.36 15.53
N PRO A 94 5.47 -17.58 14.98
CA PRO A 94 4.40 -18.17 14.16
C PRO A 94 3.04 -18.27 14.88
N ALA A 95 3.02 -18.35 16.22
CA ALA A 95 1.77 -18.36 16.99
C ALA A 95 0.94 -17.07 16.81
N ASN A 96 1.56 -15.97 16.38
CA ASN A 96 0.89 -14.70 16.12
C ASN A 96 0.22 -14.63 14.74
N ALA A 97 0.49 -15.59 13.86
CA ALA A 97 -0.01 -15.58 12.48
C ALA A 97 -1.54 -15.52 12.41
N ALA A 98 -2.25 -16.25 13.28
CA ALA A 98 -3.70 -16.26 13.30
C ALA A 98 -4.28 -14.86 13.56
N GLY A 99 -3.74 -14.13 14.54
CA GLY A 99 -4.18 -12.76 14.84
C GLY A 99 -3.78 -11.77 13.74
N THR A 100 -2.59 -11.94 13.12
CA THR A 100 -2.18 -11.07 11.98
C THR A 100 -3.11 -11.25 10.78
N ILE A 101 -3.48 -12.49 10.46
CA ILE A 101 -4.42 -12.80 9.37
C ILE A 101 -5.82 -12.27 9.72
N GLU A 102 -6.31 -12.52 10.94
CA GLU A 102 -7.60 -12.02 11.42
C GLU A 102 -7.70 -10.50 11.31
N ALA A 103 -6.65 -9.76 11.69
CA ALA A 103 -6.61 -8.31 11.58
C ALA A 103 -6.78 -7.83 10.13
N ILE A 104 -6.15 -8.51 9.17
CA ILE A 104 -6.28 -8.17 7.75
C ILE A 104 -7.68 -8.50 7.24
N ASP A 105 -8.19 -9.70 7.55
CA ASP A 105 -9.51 -10.17 7.13
C ASP A 105 -10.62 -9.23 7.61
N ARG A 106 -10.57 -8.86 8.89
CA ARG A 106 -11.53 -7.96 9.51
C ARG A 106 -11.44 -6.54 8.96
N ALA A 107 -10.24 -6.02 8.72
CA ALA A 107 -10.06 -4.71 8.10
C ALA A 107 -10.69 -4.64 6.71
N VAL A 108 -10.49 -5.69 5.89
CA VAL A 108 -11.10 -5.81 4.56
C VAL A 108 -12.62 -5.91 4.67
N ALA A 109 -13.13 -6.79 5.53
CA ALA A 109 -14.56 -6.98 5.74
C ALA A 109 -15.25 -5.68 6.20
N ASP A 110 -14.64 -4.95 7.15
CA ASP A 110 -15.15 -3.67 7.65
C ASP A 110 -15.17 -2.60 6.55
N CYS A 111 -14.15 -2.57 5.68
CA CYS A 111 -14.10 -1.60 4.58
C CYS A 111 -15.18 -1.88 3.52
N LEU A 112 -15.40 -3.16 3.20
CA LEU A 112 -16.43 -3.61 2.27
C LEU A 112 -17.85 -3.39 2.82
N ALA A 113 -18.04 -3.59 4.13
CA ALA A 113 -19.28 -3.28 4.84
C ALA A 113 -19.52 -1.77 5.05
N GLY A 114 -18.52 -0.93 4.73
CA GLY A 114 -18.60 0.53 4.92
C GLY A 114 -18.46 0.99 6.37
N HIS A 115 -18.02 0.10 7.27
CA HIS A 115 -17.67 0.43 8.66
C HIS A 115 -16.31 1.14 8.75
N ALA A 116 -15.42 0.87 7.78
CA ALA A 116 -14.17 1.59 7.59
C ALA A 116 -14.13 2.28 6.22
N ALA A 117 -13.41 3.40 6.13
CA ALA A 117 -13.24 4.14 4.89
C ALA A 117 -12.11 3.57 4.00
N ALA A 118 -11.07 3.02 4.62
CA ALA A 118 -9.96 2.36 3.94
C ALA A 118 -9.25 1.38 4.87
N VAL A 119 -8.44 0.50 4.28
CA VAL A 119 -7.50 -0.37 4.98
C VAL A 119 -6.12 0.28 4.99
N VAL A 120 -5.52 0.37 6.16
CA VAL A 120 -4.10 0.72 6.33
C VAL A 120 -3.43 -0.43 7.04
N THR A 121 -2.25 -0.84 6.58
CA THR A 121 -1.60 -2.04 7.13
C THR A 121 -0.21 -1.72 7.63
N CYS A 122 0.10 -2.04 8.87
CA CYS A 122 1.48 -2.09 9.33
C CYS A 122 2.23 -3.29 8.68
N PRO A 123 3.57 -3.28 8.69
CA PRO A 123 4.38 -4.31 8.04
C PRO A 123 4.16 -5.72 8.63
N ILE A 124 4.23 -6.74 7.78
CA ILE A 124 4.15 -8.16 8.16
C ILE A 124 5.45 -8.89 7.77
N ALA A 125 5.80 -9.96 8.47
CA ALA A 125 6.85 -10.87 8.05
C ALA A 125 6.28 -12.14 7.40
N LYS A 126 6.81 -12.50 6.22
CA LYS A 126 6.34 -13.67 5.46
C LYS A 126 6.64 -14.99 6.18
N LYS A 127 7.83 -15.09 6.80
CA LYS A 127 8.29 -16.35 7.41
C LYS A 127 7.36 -16.88 8.51
N PRO A 128 7.00 -16.11 9.55
CA PRO A 128 6.06 -16.59 10.58
C PRO A 128 4.69 -17.00 10.01
N LEU A 129 4.20 -16.28 8.99
CA LEU A 129 2.94 -16.62 8.34
C LEU A 129 3.04 -17.96 7.58
N TYR A 130 4.12 -18.16 6.82
CA TYR A 130 4.34 -19.42 6.09
C TYR A 130 4.52 -20.61 7.04
N ASP A 131 5.27 -20.41 8.13
CA ASP A 131 5.48 -21.42 9.17
C ASP A 131 4.13 -21.82 9.84
N ALA A 132 3.14 -20.92 9.84
CA ALA A 132 1.77 -21.17 10.30
C ALA A 132 0.81 -21.67 9.20
N GLY A 133 1.31 -21.97 8.00
CA GLY A 133 0.52 -22.54 6.90
C GLY A 133 -0.12 -21.52 5.94
N PHE A 134 0.24 -20.23 6.03
CA PHE A 134 -0.16 -19.22 5.05
C PHE A 134 0.52 -19.49 3.70
N ARG A 135 -0.25 -19.48 2.60
CA ARG A 135 0.24 -19.93 1.27
C ARG A 135 0.29 -18.84 0.20
N PHE A 136 0.04 -17.58 0.56
CA PHE A 136 0.06 -16.47 -0.39
C PHE A 136 1.45 -15.88 -0.52
N PRO A 137 1.94 -15.56 -1.74
CA PRO A 137 3.28 -14.99 -1.96
C PRO A 137 3.58 -13.70 -1.17
N GLY A 138 2.54 -12.97 -0.78
CA GLY A 138 2.65 -11.72 -0.06
C GLY A 138 1.30 -11.13 0.35
N HIS A 139 1.37 -9.94 0.94
CA HIS A 139 0.22 -9.20 1.44
C HIS A 139 -0.72 -8.79 0.29
N THR A 140 -0.15 -8.30 -0.81
CA THR A 140 -0.89 -7.83 -1.99
C THR A 140 -1.73 -8.94 -2.61
N GLU A 141 -1.15 -10.14 -2.76
CA GLU A 141 -1.82 -11.32 -3.31
C GLU A 141 -2.93 -11.81 -2.37
N TYR A 142 -2.70 -11.71 -1.06
CA TYR A 142 -3.72 -12.06 -0.08
C TYR A 142 -4.93 -11.12 -0.11
N LEU A 143 -4.70 -9.80 -0.22
CA LEU A 143 -5.77 -8.82 -0.36
C LEU A 143 -6.59 -9.03 -1.63
N ALA A 144 -5.93 -9.35 -2.75
CA ALA A 144 -6.62 -9.71 -3.98
C ALA A 144 -7.45 -10.98 -3.85
N HIS A 145 -6.95 -12.00 -3.13
CA HIS A 145 -7.72 -13.20 -2.83
C HIS A 145 -8.97 -12.88 -1.99
N LEU A 146 -8.84 -12.07 -0.93
CA LEU A 146 -9.96 -11.64 -0.10
C LEU A 146 -10.97 -10.83 -0.91
N ALA A 147 -10.50 -9.88 -1.72
CA ALA A 147 -11.33 -9.08 -2.62
C ALA A 147 -12.10 -9.97 -3.62
N SER A 148 -11.41 -10.95 -4.22
CA SER A 148 -12.03 -11.86 -5.18
C SER A 148 -13.13 -12.71 -4.54
N ARG A 149 -12.88 -13.20 -3.31
CA ARG A 149 -13.88 -13.96 -2.55
C ARG A 149 -15.13 -13.14 -2.20
N HIS A 150 -14.97 -11.87 -1.87
CA HIS A 150 -16.09 -11.01 -1.51
C HIS A 150 -16.87 -10.50 -2.72
N THR A 151 -16.19 -10.25 -3.83
CA THR A 151 -16.82 -9.72 -5.06
C THR A 151 -17.35 -10.82 -5.98
N GLY A 152 -16.83 -12.05 -5.88
CA GLY A 152 -17.13 -13.14 -6.80
C GLY A 152 -16.43 -13.02 -8.16
N ALA A 153 -15.48 -12.09 -8.32
CA ALA A 153 -14.73 -11.86 -9.54
C ALA A 153 -13.22 -11.89 -9.27
N GLU A 154 -12.42 -12.30 -10.24
CA GLU A 154 -10.96 -12.25 -10.11
C GLU A 154 -10.48 -10.79 -10.03
N VAL A 155 -9.61 -10.50 -9.05
CA VAL A 155 -9.05 -9.16 -8.83
C VAL A 155 -7.55 -9.20 -9.08
N THR A 156 -7.07 -8.38 -10.01
CA THR A 156 -5.64 -8.18 -10.26
C THR A 156 -5.15 -6.97 -9.46
N PRO A 157 -4.28 -7.16 -8.44
CA PRO A 157 -3.73 -6.04 -7.70
C PRO A 157 -2.53 -5.43 -8.44
N VAL A 158 -2.43 -4.10 -8.43
CA VAL A 158 -1.28 -3.37 -8.99
C VAL A 158 -0.60 -2.56 -7.88
N MET A 159 0.71 -2.74 -7.71
CA MET A 159 1.48 -1.98 -6.74
C MET A 159 1.75 -0.57 -7.27
N LEU A 160 1.54 0.44 -6.42
CA LEU A 160 1.90 1.82 -6.68
C LEU A 160 2.72 2.32 -5.49
N LEU A 161 3.91 2.86 -5.74
CA LEU A 161 4.62 3.66 -4.75
C LEU A 161 4.30 5.13 -5.00
N ALA A 162 3.58 5.74 -4.06
CA ALA A 162 3.11 7.12 -4.17
C ALA A 162 3.86 8.03 -3.21
N GLY A 163 4.74 8.86 -3.75
CA GLY A 163 5.34 10.01 -3.06
C GLY A 163 4.67 11.33 -3.49
N PRO A 164 5.04 12.46 -2.86
CA PRO A 164 4.52 13.78 -3.21
C PRO A 164 4.90 14.21 -4.63
N GLU A 165 6.11 13.89 -5.08
CA GLU A 165 6.65 14.31 -6.38
C GLU A 165 6.56 13.24 -7.47
N LEU A 166 6.37 11.97 -7.10
CA LEU A 166 6.46 10.86 -8.04
C LEU A 166 5.56 9.71 -7.61
N ARG A 167 4.88 9.14 -8.59
CA ARG A 167 4.13 7.89 -8.49
C ARG A 167 4.74 6.88 -9.45
N THR A 168 5.17 5.72 -8.94
CA THR A 168 5.73 4.65 -9.79
C THR A 168 4.98 3.34 -9.60
N VAL A 169 4.83 2.60 -10.70
CA VAL A 169 4.15 1.30 -10.76
C VAL A 169 5.13 0.29 -11.37
N PRO A 170 5.64 -0.68 -10.60
CA PRO A 170 6.37 -1.81 -11.17
C PRO A 170 5.38 -2.80 -11.82
N VAL A 171 5.57 -3.08 -13.11
CA VAL A 171 4.80 -4.09 -13.87
C VAL A 171 5.14 -5.50 -13.39
N THR A 172 6.43 -5.76 -13.14
CA THR A 172 6.89 -6.96 -12.44
C THR A 172 7.44 -6.60 -11.07
N ILE A 173 7.07 -7.38 -10.05
CA ILE A 173 7.34 -7.07 -8.64
C ILE A 173 8.51 -7.92 -8.08
N HIS A 174 8.26 -8.78 -7.10
CA HIS A 174 9.28 -9.54 -6.37
C HIS A 174 9.74 -10.79 -7.14
N ILE A 175 10.42 -10.61 -8.26
CA ILE A 175 11.06 -11.68 -9.05
C ILE A 175 12.54 -11.40 -9.25
N ALA A 176 13.33 -12.43 -9.56
CA ALA A 176 14.73 -12.25 -9.93
C ALA A 176 14.83 -11.44 -11.24
N LEU A 177 15.82 -10.57 -11.36
CA LEU A 177 15.97 -9.70 -12.54
C LEU A 177 16.05 -10.50 -13.86
N ALA A 178 16.68 -11.67 -13.85
CA ALA A 178 16.77 -12.57 -15.00
C ALA A 178 15.42 -13.17 -15.45
N GLU A 179 14.39 -13.12 -14.61
CA GLU A 179 13.04 -13.58 -14.94
C GLU A 179 12.19 -12.47 -15.57
N VAL A 180 12.55 -11.19 -15.38
CA VAL A 180 11.76 -10.04 -15.86
C VAL A 180 11.48 -10.14 -17.36
N PRO A 181 12.47 -10.34 -18.26
CA PRO A 181 12.19 -10.41 -19.70
C PRO A 181 11.36 -11.63 -20.11
N LYS A 182 11.31 -12.68 -19.27
CA LYS A 182 10.60 -13.93 -19.57
C LYS A 182 9.10 -13.85 -19.27
N VAL A 183 8.73 -13.02 -18.29
CA VAL A 183 7.34 -12.90 -17.81
C VAL A 183 6.66 -11.63 -18.29
N LEU A 184 7.42 -10.65 -18.75
CA LEU A 184 6.88 -9.40 -19.26
C LEU A 184 6.16 -9.65 -20.60
N THR A 185 4.90 -9.24 -20.67
CA THR A 185 4.11 -9.31 -21.90
C THR A 185 3.35 -8.01 -22.14
N THR A 186 2.91 -7.80 -23.39
CA THR A 186 2.10 -6.66 -23.79
C THR A 186 0.83 -6.59 -22.94
N GLU A 187 0.17 -7.72 -22.76
CA GLU A 187 -1.09 -7.84 -22.02
C GLU A 187 -0.89 -7.47 -20.53
N LEU A 188 0.24 -7.87 -19.94
CA LEU A 188 0.57 -7.53 -18.56
C LEU A 188 0.75 -6.01 -18.39
N ILE A 189 1.45 -5.35 -19.32
CA ILE A 189 1.63 -3.90 -19.30
C ILE A 189 0.30 -3.19 -19.50
N VAL A 190 -0.52 -3.64 -20.48
CA VAL A 190 -1.85 -3.06 -20.74
C VAL A 190 -2.77 -3.21 -19.54
N ALA A 191 -2.84 -4.40 -18.92
CA ALA A 191 -3.65 -4.62 -17.73
C ALA A 191 -3.21 -3.70 -16.57
N THR A 192 -1.91 -3.58 -16.36
CA THR A 192 -1.32 -2.69 -15.35
C THR A 192 -1.65 -1.23 -15.62
N GLY A 193 -1.54 -0.80 -16.89
CA GLY A 193 -1.85 0.56 -17.34
C GLY A 193 -3.33 0.92 -17.18
N ARG A 194 -4.24 0.01 -17.54
CA ARG A 194 -5.69 0.18 -17.36
C ARG A 194 -6.06 0.36 -15.89
N ILE A 195 -5.57 -0.53 -15.02
CA ILE A 195 -5.82 -0.45 -13.57
C ILE A 195 -5.27 0.86 -13.00
N THR A 196 -4.05 1.23 -13.41
CA THR A 196 -3.42 2.48 -12.97
C THR A 196 -4.22 3.70 -13.39
N ALA A 197 -4.61 3.81 -14.67
CA ALA A 197 -5.41 4.92 -15.17
C ALA A 197 -6.78 4.99 -14.48
N ALA A 198 -7.45 3.84 -14.33
CA ALA A 198 -8.75 3.79 -13.66
C ALA A 198 -8.67 4.32 -12.22
N ASP A 199 -7.70 3.84 -11.44
CA ASP A 199 -7.57 4.25 -10.04
C ASP A 199 -7.00 5.67 -9.88
N LEU A 200 -6.12 6.14 -10.76
CA LEU A 200 -5.72 7.55 -10.77
C LEU A 200 -6.93 8.48 -11.00
N LYS A 201 -7.89 8.05 -11.82
CA LYS A 201 -9.12 8.80 -12.05
C LYS A 201 -10.05 8.74 -10.84
N SER A 202 -10.42 7.56 -10.36
CA SER A 202 -11.42 7.38 -9.31
C SER A 202 -10.90 7.78 -7.91
N ARG A 203 -9.68 7.37 -7.56
CA ARG A 203 -9.11 7.52 -6.22
C ARG A 203 -8.26 8.77 -6.08
N PHE A 204 -7.49 9.13 -7.11
CA PHE A 204 -6.62 10.30 -7.07
C PHE A 204 -7.28 11.56 -7.64
N GLY A 205 -8.49 11.45 -8.22
CA GLY A 205 -9.24 12.58 -8.77
C GLY A 205 -8.62 13.17 -10.04
N ILE A 206 -7.77 12.42 -10.74
CA ILE A 206 -7.11 12.88 -11.95
C ILE A 206 -8.01 12.57 -13.15
N ALA A 207 -8.76 13.57 -13.63
CA ALA A 207 -9.78 13.36 -14.66
C ALA A 207 -9.25 12.72 -15.96
N ARG A 208 -8.00 13.06 -16.34
CA ARG A 208 -7.29 12.52 -17.52
C ARG A 208 -5.87 12.13 -17.12
N PRO A 209 -5.66 10.92 -16.56
CA PRO A 209 -4.35 10.47 -16.10
C PRO A 209 -3.36 10.32 -17.27
N ARG A 210 -2.16 10.87 -17.09
CA ARG A 210 -1.02 10.73 -18.01
C ARG A 210 -0.05 9.68 -17.49
N LEU A 211 0.19 8.65 -18.27
CA LEU A 211 1.07 7.54 -17.94
C LEU A 211 2.37 7.63 -18.75
N ALA A 212 3.51 7.64 -18.07
CA ALA A 212 4.80 7.47 -18.71
C ALA A 212 5.22 6.00 -18.62
N ILE A 213 5.47 5.34 -19.74
CA ILE A 213 5.82 3.92 -19.80
C ILE A 213 7.32 3.80 -20.08
N ALA A 214 8.07 3.27 -19.11
CA ALA A 214 9.51 3.04 -19.26
C ALA A 214 9.78 1.92 -20.28
N GLY A 215 10.90 1.99 -20.97
CA GLY A 215 11.46 0.83 -21.65
C GLY A 215 11.99 -0.20 -20.66
N LEU A 216 12.08 -1.46 -21.10
CA LEU A 216 12.76 -2.53 -20.37
C LEU A 216 14.28 -2.32 -20.41
N ASN A 217 14.81 -2.06 -21.61
CA ASN A 217 16.24 -1.95 -21.82
C ASN A 217 16.74 -0.50 -21.63
N PRO A 218 18.05 -0.31 -21.39
CA PRO A 218 18.68 1.01 -21.47
C PRO A 218 18.29 1.71 -22.79
N HIS A 219 18.06 3.01 -22.72
CA HIS A 219 17.67 3.82 -23.89
C HIS A 219 16.41 3.32 -24.61
N ALA A 220 15.54 2.57 -23.91
CA ALA A 220 14.37 1.93 -24.52
C ALA A 220 14.74 1.08 -25.76
N GLY A 221 15.87 0.38 -25.69
CA GLY A 221 16.32 -0.56 -26.72
C GLY A 221 17.06 0.09 -27.90
N GLU A 222 17.18 1.41 -27.96
CA GLU A 222 17.91 2.14 -29.01
C GLU A 222 17.52 1.66 -30.43
N GLY A 223 16.21 1.65 -30.72
CA GLY A 223 15.68 1.19 -32.01
C GLY A 223 15.90 -0.31 -32.29
N GLY A 224 16.14 -1.12 -31.26
CA GLY A 224 16.40 -2.56 -31.36
C GLY A 224 17.88 -2.94 -31.23
N ALA A 225 18.80 -1.97 -31.15
CA ALA A 225 20.23 -2.25 -30.99
C ALA A 225 20.60 -2.78 -29.59
N MET A 226 19.79 -2.48 -28.58
CA MET A 226 19.99 -2.88 -27.18
C MET A 226 18.82 -3.71 -26.66
N GLY A 227 18.45 -4.77 -27.37
CA GLY A 227 17.28 -5.59 -27.05
C GLY A 227 16.05 -5.19 -27.87
N SER A 228 15.12 -6.12 -28.02
CA SER A 228 13.96 -5.98 -28.92
C SER A 228 12.62 -5.90 -28.19
N GLU A 229 12.61 -6.13 -26.88
CA GLU A 229 11.44 -6.15 -26.02
C GLU A 229 10.72 -4.80 -26.01
N ASP A 230 11.45 -3.69 -26.09
CA ASP A 230 10.85 -2.35 -26.15
C ASP A 230 9.98 -2.17 -27.41
N LEU A 231 10.42 -2.69 -28.56
CA LEU A 231 9.67 -2.62 -29.82
C LEU A 231 8.58 -3.71 -29.92
N SER A 232 8.85 -4.90 -29.39
CA SER A 232 7.97 -6.06 -29.58
C SER A 232 6.94 -6.26 -28.45
N ILE A 233 7.18 -5.69 -27.27
CA ILE A 233 6.34 -5.86 -26.07
C ILE A 233 5.86 -4.50 -25.54
N VAL A 234 6.76 -3.56 -25.28
CA VAL A 234 6.40 -2.30 -24.60
C VAL A 234 5.66 -1.33 -25.54
N LEU A 235 6.17 -1.12 -26.75
CA LEU A 235 5.55 -0.24 -27.74
C LEU A 235 4.11 -0.68 -28.11
N PRO A 236 3.83 -1.98 -28.41
CA PRO A 236 2.46 -2.44 -28.62
C PRO A 236 1.54 -2.20 -27.43
N ALA A 237 2.07 -2.26 -26.20
CA ALA A 237 1.27 -1.99 -25.00
C ALA A 237 0.91 -0.50 -24.90
N VAL A 238 1.84 0.40 -25.23
CA VAL A 238 1.58 1.85 -25.30
C VAL A 238 0.51 2.14 -26.35
N GLU A 239 0.64 1.58 -27.55
CA GLU A 239 -0.33 1.76 -28.64
C GLU A 239 -1.72 1.24 -28.26
N ALA A 240 -1.81 0.08 -27.59
CA ALA A 240 -3.08 -0.46 -27.10
C ALA A 240 -3.74 0.45 -26.05
N LEU A 241 -2.97 0.97 -25.09
CA LEU A 241 -3.48 1.92 -24.09
C LEU A 241 -3.98 3.22 -24.77
N GLN A 242 -3.24 3.73 -25.74
CA GLN A 242 -3.63 4.91 -26.52
C GLN A 242 -4.91 4.68 -27.34
N ALA A 243 -5.06 3.49 -27.95
CA ALA A 243 -6.26 3.11 -28.68
C ALA A 243 -7.52 3.08 -27.79
N GLU A 244 -7.34 2.84 -26.49
CA GLU A 244 -8.40 2.92 -25.47
C GLU A 244 -8.64 4.33 -24.93
N GLY A 245 -7.88 5.33 -25.41
CA GLY A 245 -7.98 6.72 -24.98
C GLY A 245 -7.23 7.03 -23.68
N ILE A 246 -6.37 6.14 -23.20
CA ILE A 246 -5.47 6.42 -22.09
C ILE A 246 -4.29 7.25 -22.63
N ASP A 247 -3.98 8.37 -21.96
CA ASP A 247 -2.85 9.22 -22.31
C ASP A 247 -1.55 8.56 -21.85
N ALA A 248 -1.04 7.64 -22.67
CA ALA A 248 0.19 6.90 -22.42
C ALA A 248 1.30 7.36 -23.36
N VAL A 249 2.52 7.54 -22.85
CA VAL A 249 3.70 7.91 -23.62
C VAL A 249 4.84 6.96 -23.30
N GLY A 250 5.44 6.36 -24.33
CA GLY A 250 6.61 5.49 -24.22
C GLY A 250 6.81 4.61 -25.46
N PRO A 251 7.72 3.63 -25.42
CA PRO A 251 8.66 3.37 -24.32
C PRO A 251 9.66 4.53 -24.14
N LEU A 252 9.90 4.96 -22.89
CA LEU A 252 10.84 6.03 -22.54
C LEU A 252 12.12 5.46 -21.90
N PRO A 253 13.31 6.01 -22.18
CA PRO A 253 14.51 5.69 -21.42
C PRO A 253 14.35 6.05 -19.94
N ALA A 254 14.51 5.08 -19.06
CA ALA A 254 14.27 5.25 -17.63
C ALA A 254 15.16 6.33 -16.99
N ASP A 255 16.39 6.47 -17.44
CA ASP A 255 17.33 7.49 -16.95
C ASP A 255 16.92 8.93 -17.31
N THR A 256 16.13 9.12 -18.37
CA THR A 256 15.67 10.45 -18.81
C THR A 256 14.29 10.82 -18.29
N MET A 257 13.45 9.85 -17.93
CA MET A 257 12.06 10.13 -17.57
C MET A 257 11.86 10.62 -16.12
N PHE A 258 12.86 10.48 -15.24
CA PHE A 258 12.70 10.80 -13.82
C PHE A 258 13.22 12.17 -13.39
N HIS A 259 13.81 13.01 -14.26
CA HIS A 259 14.24 14.34 -13.83
C HIS A 259 13.02 15.29 -13.60
N PRO A 260 13.12 16.36 -12.80
CA PRO A 260 11.97 17.19 -12.40
C PRO A 260 11.09 17.68 -13.56
N ARG A 261 11.70 18.19 -14.65
CA ARG A 261 10.96 18.63 -15.85
C ARG A 261 10.20 17.49 -16.56
N ALA A 262 10.71 16.26 -16.54
CA ALA A 262 10.03 15.11 -17.14
C ALA A 262 8.87 14.66 -16.25
N ARG A 263 9.07 14.61 -14.93
CA ARG A 263 8.02 14.26 -13.94
C ARG A 263 6.80 15.18 -14.01
N ALA A 264 6.98 16.46 -14.30
CA ALA A 264 5.86 17.39 -14.51
C ALA A 264 4.95 17.02 -15.71
N GLY A 265 5.47 16.21 -16.65
CA GLY A 265 4.78 15.78 -17.86
C GLY A 265 3.81 14.62 -17.69
N TYR A 266 3.84 13.91 -16.55
CA TYR A 266 3.00 12.73 -16.31
C TYR A 266 2.51 12.63 -14.86
N ASP A 267 1.53 11.77 -14.61
CA ASP A 267 0.91 11.60 -13.28
C ASP A 267 1.36 10.31 -12.59
N ALA A 268 1.75 9.28 -13.36
CA ALA A 268 2.43 8.08 -12.89
C ALA A 268 3.38 7.49 -13.95
N ALA A 269 4.44 6.84 -13.50
CA ALA A 269 5.38 6.10 -14.33
C ALA A 269 5.21 4.58 -14.15
N LEU A 270 4.93 3.86 -15.23
CA LEU A 270 4.96 2.40 -15.26
C LEU A 270 6.37 1.95 -15.64
N CYS A 271 6.97 1.13 -14.79
CA CYS A 271 8.32 0.63 -14.93
C CYS A 271 8.27 -0.89 -15.07
N MET A 272 9.10 -1.45 -15.94
CA MET A 272 9.03 -2.87 -16.29
C MET A 272 9.41 -3.79 -15.11
N TYR A 273 10.19 -3.30 -14.15
CA TYR A 273 10.60 -4.04 -12.95
C TYR A 273 10.70 -3.19 -11.70
N HIS A 274 10.75 -3.88 -10.55
CA HIS A 274 10.76 -3.32 -9.21
C HIS A 274 11.80 -2.20 -9.01
N ASP A 275 13.09 -2.47 -9.23
CA ASP A 275 14.14 -1.49 -8.94
C ASP A 275 14.10 -0.27 -9.88
N GLN A 276 13.60 -0.42 -11.11
CA GLN A 276 13.35 0.69 -12.03
C GLN A 276 12.28 1.65 -11.49
N ALA A 277 11.28 1.13 -10.77
CA ALA A 277 10.23 1.93 -10.14
C ALA A 277 10.65 2.51 -8.78
N LEU A 278 11.28 1.70 -7.93
CA LEU A 278 11.43 2.03 -6.52
C LEU A 278 12.66 2.89 -6.22
N ILE A 279 13.77 2.72 -6.94
CA ILE A 279 14.94 3.56 -6.76
C ILE A 279 14.58 5.05 -6.92
N PRO A 280 13.98 5.51 -8.05
CA PRO A 280 13.69 6.94 -8.21
C PRO A 280 12.68 7.46 -7.17
N ALA A 281 11.68 6.67 -6.81
CA ALA A 281 10.70 7.06 -5.79
C ALA A 281 11.34 7.20 -4.39
N LYS A 282 12.18 6.25 -3.98
CA LYS A 282 12.88 6.27 -2.69
C LYS A 282 13.94 7.36 -2.60
N THR A 283 14.62 7.67 -3.71
CA THR A 283 15.58 8.78 -3.76
C THR A 283 14.89 10.13 -3.52
N LEU A 284 13.64 10.28 -3.95
CA LEU A 284 12.89 11.54 -3.78
C LEU A 284 12.18 11.64 -2.42
N ALA A 285 11.64 10.53 -1.91
CA ALA A 285 10.71 10.58 -0.78
C ALA A 285 10.79 9.33 0.11
N PHE A 286 11.96 8.99 0.64
CA PHE A 286 12.15 7.76 1.42
C PHE A 286 11.16 7.61 2.60
N ASP A 287 10.97 8.66 3.39
CA ASP A 287 10.11 8.62 4.59
C ASP A 287 8.62 8.87 4.28
N GLU A 288 8.30 9.43 3.11
CA GLU A 288 6.94 9.86 2.73
C GLU A 288 6.31 8.99 1.63
N ALA A 289 7.07 8.10 1.02
CA ALA A 289 6.54 7.19 0.02
C ALA A 289 5.59 6.17 0.67
N VAL A 290 4.42 6.03 0.06
CA VAL A 290 3.35 5.14 0.52
C VAL A 290 3.12 4.05 -0.52
N ASN A 291 3.13 2.80 -0.07
CA ASN A 291 2.71 1.68 -0.90
C ASN A 291 1.17 1.66 -0.97
N VAL A 292 0.63 1.76 -2.16
CA VAL A 292 -0.81 1.70 -2.46
C VAL A 292 -1.06 0.46 -3.32
N THR A 293 -2.16 -0.25 -3.03
CA THR A 293 -2.59 -1.38 -3.86
C THR A 293 -3.80 -0.97 -4.69
N LEU A 294 -3.56 -0.76 -5.98
CA LEU A 294 -4.57 -0.42 -6.97
C LEU A 294 -5.34 -1.66 -7.44
N GLY A 295 -6.51 -1.45 -8.03
CA GLY A 295 -7.36 -2.49 -8.60
C GLY A 295 -8.22 -3.25 -7.58
N LEU A 296 -8.01 -3.03 -6.29
CA LEU A 296 -8.89 -3.56 -5.24
C LEU A 296 -10.24 -2.81 -5.22
N PRO A 297 -11.34 -3.43 -4.78
CA PRO A 297 -12.64 -2.77 -4.60
C PRO A 297 -12.69 -1.86 -3.36
N PHE A 298 -11.57 -1.68 -2.66
CA PHE A 298 -11.40 -0.83 -1.49
C PHE A 298 -10.02 -0.16 -1.52
N VAL A 299 -9.88 0.98 -0.85
CA VAL A 299 -8.58 1.64 -0.69
C VAL A 299 -7.72 0.84 0.27
N ARG A 300 -6.48 0.53 -0.14
CA ARG A 300 -5.44 0.01 0.76
C ARG A 300 -4.13 0.78 0.62
N THR A 301 -3.57 1.20 1.75
CA THR A 301 -2.24 1.81 1.83
C THR A 301 -1.36 1.13 2.89
N SER A 302 -0.05 1.31 2.80
CA SER A 302 0.94 0.79 3.74
C SER A 302 2.17 1.70 3.77
N PRO A 303 2.88 1.80 4.89
CA PRO A 303 4.24 2.33 4.89
C PRO A 303 5.13 1.46 3.99
N ASP A 304 6.24 2.05 3.53
CA ASP A 304 7.18 1.43 2.57
C ASP A 304 8.44 0.84 3.23
N HIS A 305 8.37 0.60 4.55
CA HIS A 305 9.40 -0.08 5.33
C HIS A 305 8.93 -1.47 5.81
N GLY A 306 9.90 -2.29 6.22
CA GLY A 306 9.64 -3.62 6.80
C GLY A 306 9.27 -3.59 8.29
N THR A 307 9.24 -4.76 8.92
CA THR A 307 8.89 -4.94 10.34
C THR A 307 9.93 -4.38 11.31
N ALA A 308 11.18 -4.17 10.86
CA ALA A 308 12.28 -3.59 11.64
C ALA A 308 12.44 -4.23 13.04
N PHE A 309 12.51 -5.57 13.07
CA PHE A 309 12.60 -6.35 14.32
C PHE A 309 13.79 -5.96 15.21
N ASP A 310 14.88 -5.49 14.62
CA ASP A 310 16.08 -5.07 15.32
C ASP A 310 15.87 -3.80 16.18
N ILE A 311 14.84 -3.00 15.90
CA ILE A 311 14.50 -1.80 16.67
C ILE A 311 13.16 -1.88 17.41
N ALA A 312 12.40 -2.97 17.21
CA ALA A 312 11.10 -3.16 17.85
C ALA A 312 11.18 -3.04 19.38
N GLY A 313 10.38 -2.13 19.95
CA GLY A 313 10.33 -1.89 21.40
C GLY A 313 11.42 -0.98 21.94
N LYS A 314 12.29 -0.44 21.08
CA LYS A 314 13.34 0.49 21.50
C LYS A 314 12.87 1.95 21.54
N GLY A 315 11.67 2.26 21.03
CA GLY A 315 11.13 3.63 21.00
C GLY A 315 11.83 4.56 20.02
N ILE A 316 12.58 4.00 19.05
CA ILE A 316 13.32 4.76 18.03
C ILE A 316 12.71 4.63 16.62
N ALA A 317 11.64 3.84 16.48
CA ALA A 317 10.94 3.69 15.22
C ALA A 317 10.21 4.99 14.84
N ARG A 318 10.34 5.39 13.58
CA ARG A 318 9.72 6.61 13.03
C ARG A 318 8.33 6.29 12.47
N ALA A 319 7.33 7.09 12.85
CA ALA A 319 5.94 6.92 12.41
C ALA A 319 5.61 7.67 11.11
N ASP A 320 6.54 8.44 10.56
CA ASP A 320 6.34 9.34 9.41
C ASP A 320 5.67 8.62 8.21
N SER A 321 6.19 7.45 7.82
CA SER A 321 5.66 6.68 6.69
C SER A 321 4.25 6.14 6.97
N LEU A 322 3.95 5.74 8.21
CA LEU A 322 2.59 5.32 8.60
C LEU A 322 1.62 6.52 8.60
N ILE A 323 2.05 7.69 9.10
CA ILE A 323 1.25 8.92 9.07
C ILE A 323 0.97 9.31 7.62
N ALA A 324 1.96 9.26 6.74
CA ALA A 324 1.79 9.49 5.31
C ALA A 324 0.78 8.50 4.69
N ALA A 325 0.86 7.22 5.06
CA ALA A 325 -0.07 6.19 4.61
C ALA A 325 -1.51 6.46 5.09
N LEU A 326 -1.72 6.77 6.37
CA LEU A 326 -3.02 7.13 6.93
C LEU A 326 -3.63 8.35 6.22
N ARG A 327 -2.83 9.40 5.99
CA ARG A 327 -3.26 10.61 5.28
C ARG A 327 -3.63 10.32 3.83
N LEU A 328 -2.82 9.53 3.13
CA LEU A 328 -3.13 9.15 1.76
C LEU A 328 -4.40 8.30 1.70
N ALA A 329 -4.55 7.31 2.59
CA ALA A 329 -5.75 6.46 2.65
C ALA A 329 -7.04 7.28 2.79
N ARG A 330 -7.06 8.26 3.72
CA ARG A 330 -8.20 9.17 3.89
C ARG A 330 -8.51 9.92 2.60
N ARG A 331 -7.51 10.56 2.02
CA ARG A 331 -7.67 11.33 0.76
C ARG A 331 -8.22 10.46 -0.37
N LEU A 332 -7.72 9.24 -0.54
CA LEU A 332 -8.21 8.33 -1.59
C LEU A 332 -9.66 7.89 -1.32
N ALA A 333 -10.01 7.61 -0.06
CA ALA A 333 -11.36 7.19 0.34
C ALA A 333 -12.42 8.30 0.22
N ASP A 334 -12.00 9.57 0.29
CA ASP A 334 -12.87 10.72 0.11
C ASP A 334 -13.11 11.03 -1.39
N SER A 335 -12.09 10.82 -2.23
CA SER A 335 -12.19 10.98 -3.70
C SER A 335 -13.03 9.91 -4.38
N ASP A 336 -12.89 8.64 -3.96
CA ASP A 336 -13.61 7.48 -4.55
C ASP A 336 -15.13 7.68 -4.64
N ARG A 337 -15.69 8.53 -3.78
CA ARG A 337 -17.11 8.85 -3.71
C ARG A 337 -17.59 9.75 -4.83
N HIS A 338 -16.75 10.68 -5.27
CA HIS A 338 -17.11 11.64 -6.31
C HIS A 338 -17.28 10.94 -7.65
N SER A 339 -16.62 9.80 -7.86
CA SER A 339 -16.77 8.98 -9.06
C SER A 339 -17.93 7.97 -9.00
N ALA A 340 -18.42 7.62 -7.80
CA ALA A 340 -19.59 6.74 -7.64
C ALA A 340 -20.94 7.50 -7.61
N ALA A 341 -20.90 8.83 -7.43
CA ALA A 341 -22.08 9.70 -7.37
C ALA A 341 -22.29 10.56 -8.64
N ALA A 342 -21.41 10.44 -9.65
CA ALA A 342 -21.46 11.10 -10.94
C ALA A 342 -21.69 10.07 -12.06
#